data_AF-S6AN65-F1
#
_entry.id   AF-S6AN65-F1
#
_cell.length_a   1.000
_cell.length_b   1.000
_cell.length_c   1.000
_cell.angle_alpha   90.00
_cell.angle_beta   90.00
_cell.angle_gamma   90.00
#
_symmetry.space_group_name_H-M   'P 1'
#
loop_
_entity.id
_entity.type
_entity.pdbx_description
1 polymer ?
#
loop_
_entity_poly.entity_id
_entity_poly.type
_entity_poly.pdbx_seq_one_letter_code
_entity_poly.pdbx_strand_id
1 'polypeptide(L)'
;MAWFEKEMDYARESLEQVSLTAIEQAAEKLNVVVQDGVKEASGELREAVLSASREVDHKLDKISAELHSQRQFTKDDVIELVDYAAEKLGATVDARVGVMKAEITALVQDRVEYLKREVDSFFIQRQQDLARERRRLIINILIAVVASVVMGGLSLMYHRALLGGMDMYSLFRVVFLSLSGGYAVYLLVKLVLKYRSMSEHKKDMVFLAMKYWGVLRPESVFGHVLLILILIAFYALLFFPLEVTRMIGNESLIRWVSGLRGVK
;
A
#
# COMPACT_ATOMS: atom_id res chain seq x y z
N MET A 1 -106.02 -59.34 79.71
CA MET A 1 -104.78 -59.25 78.90
C MET A 1 -105.02 -59.50 77.41
N ALA A 2 -105.88 -60.45 77.01
CA ALA A 2 -106.12 -60.81 75.59
C ALA A 2 -106.75 -59.72 74.67
N TRP A 3 -107.46 -58.73 75.21
CA TRP A 3 -108.07 -57.67 74.39
C TRP A 3 -107.05 -56.62 73.95
N PHE A 4 -106.09 -56.29 74.83
CA PHE A 4 -105.03 -55.31 74.56
C PHE A 4 -104.02 -55.82 73.53
N GLU A 5 -103.70 -57.11 73.55
CA GLU A 5 -102.88 -57.77 72.52
C GLU A 5 -103.53 -57.68 71.14
N LYS A 6 -104.84 -57.94 71.04
CA LYS A 6 -105.56 -57.93 69.75
C LYS A 6 -105.72 -56.54 69.14
N GLU A 7 -105.91 -55.51 69.98
CA GLU A 7 -105.98 -54.12 69.53
C GLU A 7 -104.59 -53.57 69.18
N MET A 8 -103.54 -53.95 69.92
CA MET A 8 -102.17 -53.62 69.54
C MET A 8 -101.74 -54.31 68.25
N ASP A 9 -102.07 -55.58 68.05
CA ASP A 9 -101.73 -56.30 66.82
C ASP A 9 -102.52 -55.75 65.62
N TYR A 10 -103.80 -55.42 65.78
CA TYR A 10 -104.58 -54.76 64.72
C TYR A 10 -104.07 -53.35 64.39
N ALA A 11 -103.71 -52.56 65.41
CA ALA A 11 -103.11 -51.24 65.20
C ALA A 11 -101.73 -51.35 64.54
N ARG A 12 -100.93 -52.37 64.90
CA ARG A 12 -99.63 -52.65 64.29
C ARG A 12 -99.77 -53.09 62.84
N GLU A 13 -100.68 -54.01 62.55
CA GLU A 13 -100.93 -54.51 61.20
C GLU A 13 -101.52 -53.41 60.30
N SER A 14 -102.42 -52.58 60.83
CA SER A 14 -102.95 -51.40 60.14
C SER A 14 -101.87 -50.33 59.88
N LEU A 15 -101.01 -50.06 60.86
CA LEU A 15 -99.86 -49.16 60.69
C LEU A 15 -98.86 -49.71 59.67
N GLU A 16 -98.61 -51.01 59.67
CA GLU A 16 -97.72 -51.68 58.72
C GLU A 16 -98.29 -51.59 57.30
N GLN A 17 -99.59 -51.85 57.11
CA GLN A 17 -100.29 -51.68 55.82
C GLN A 17 -100.30 -50.24 55.32
N VAL A 18 -100.58 -49.27 56.21
CA VAL A 18 -100.54 -47.84 55.87
C VAL A 18 -99.11 -47.41 55.53
N SER A 19 -98.10 -47.92 56.24
CA SER A 19 -96.70 -47.65 55.92
C SER A 19 -96.29 -48.24 54.57
N LEU A 20 -96.70 -49.48 54.27
CA LEU A 20 -96.42 -50.14 52.99
C LEU A 20 -97.06 -49.37 51.85
N THR A 21 -98.33 -48.98 51.99
CA THR A 21 -99.05 -48.21 50.97
C THR A 21 -98.44 -46.82 50.76
N ALA A 22 -98.03 -46.15 51.85
CA ALA A 22 -97.36 -44.86 51.79
C ALA A 22 -95.96 -44.97 51.15
N ILE A 23 -95.22 -46.03 51.44
CA ILE A 23 -93.91 -46.33 50.83
C ILE A 23 -94.08 -46.62 49.34
N GLU A 24 -95.09 -47.39 48.94
CA GLU A 24 -95.35 -47.71 47.53
C GLU A 24 -95.76 -46.45 46.75
N GLN A 25 -96.65 -45.61 47.31
CA GLN A 25 -97.02 -44.33 46.70
C GLN A 25 -95.84 -43.35 46.65
N ALA A 26 -94.99 -43.33 47.68
CA ALA A 26 -93.78 -42.52 47.68
C ALA A 26 -92.76 -43.03 46.66
N ALA A 27 -92.59 -44.34 46.52
CA ALA A 27 -91.71 -44.96 45.53
C ALA A 27 -92.18 -44.67 44.10
N GLU A 28 -93.48 -44.77 43.82
CA GLU A 28 -94.05 -44.45 42.51
C GLU A 28 -93.85 -42.98 42.17
N LYS A 29 -94.15 -42.06 43.09
CA LYS A 29 -93.93 -40.62 42.90
C LYS A 29 -92.44 -40.28 42.75
N LEU A 30 -91.57 -40.90 43.54
CA LEU A 30 -90.12 -40.71 43.43
C LEU A 30 -89.60 -41.23 42.09
N ASN A 31 -90.09 -42.37 41.62
CA ASN A 31 -89.71 -42.93 40.32
C ASN A 31 -90.08 -42.01 39.17
N VAL A 32 -91.29 -41.42 39.19
CA VAL A 32 -91.71 -40.41 38.20
C VAL A 32 -90.81 -39.16 38.26
N VAL A 33 -90.58 -38.61 39.46
CA VAL A 33 -89.72 -37.41 39.63
C VAL A 33 -88.28 -37.69 39.20
N VAL A 34 -87.74 -38.87 39.49
CA VAL A 34 -86.39 -39.27 39.05
C VAL A 34 -86.35 -39.45 37.53
N GLN A 35 -87.35 -40.09 36.94
CA GLN A 35 -87.37 -40.33 35.50
C GLN A 35 -87.51 -39.01 34.72
N ASP A 36 -88.37 -38.10 35.19
CA ASP A 36 -88.56 -36.78 34.60
C ASP A 36 -87.31 -35.90 34.83
N GLY A 37 -86.76 -35.90 36.04
CA GLY A 37 -85.52 -35.18 36.36
C GLY A 37 -84.32 -35.67 35.55
N VAL A 38 -84.20 -36.97 35.29
CA VAL A 38 -83.16 -37.53 34.43
C VAL A 38 -83.36 -37.14 32.98
N LYS A 39 -84.60 -37.13 32.47
CA LYS A 39 -84.90 -36.70 31.09
C LYS A 39 -84.62 -35.22 30.89
N GLU A 40 -85.06 -34.37 31.81
CA GLU A 40 -84.86 -32.93 31.77
C GLU A 40 -83.37 -32.59 31.88
N ALA A 41 -82.66 -33.16 32.87
CA ALA A 41 -81.22 -32.98 33.02
C ALA A 41 -80.43 -33.51 31.80
N SER A 42 -80.84 -34.64 31.21
CA SER A 42 -80.22 -35.15 29.98
C SER A 42 -80.46 -34.25 28.79
N GLY A 43 -81.64 -33.62 28.71
CA GLY A 43 -81.98 -32.62 27.70
C GLY A 43 -81.11 -31.38 27.83
N GLU A 44 -81.05 -30.80 29.03
CA GLU A 44 -80.22 -29.62 29.33
C GLU A 44 -78.73 -29.89 29.09
N LEU A 45 -78.21 -31.04 29.52
CA LEU A 45 -76.81 -31.41 29.28
C LEU A 45 -76.51 -31.55 27.79
N ARG A 46 -77.42 -32.18 27.03
CA ARG A 46 -77.26 -32.31 25.57
C ARG A 46 -77.29 -30.94 24.90
N GLU A 47 -78.17 -30.05 25.33
CA GLU A 47 -78.25 -28.69 24.80
C GLU A 47 -77.01 -27.86 25.15
N ALA A 48 -76.52 -27.94 26.40
CA ALA A 48 -75.30 -27.29 26.83
C ALA A 48 -74.07 -27.78 26.05
N VAL A 49 -73.95 -29.09 25.82
CA VAL A 49 -72.86 -29.67 25.03
C VAL A 49 -72.94 -29.22 23.56
N LEU A 50 -74.13 -29.23 22.96
CA LEU A 50 -74.31 -28.75 21.58
C LEU A 50 -74.01 -27.26 21.44
N SER A 51 -74.43 -26.45 22.41
CA SER A 51 -74.15 -25.02 22.46
C SER A 51 -72.65 -24.76 22.60
N ALA A 52 -71.98 -25.45 23.54
CA ALA A 52 -70.54 -25.34 23.72
C ALA A 52 -69.75 -25.79 22.47
N SER A 53 -70.18 -26.86 21.79
CA SER A 53 -69.56 -27.31 20.54
C SER A 53 -69.66 -26.24 19.45
N ARG A 54 -70.83 -25.63 19.27
CA ARG A 54 -71.01 -24.54 18.28
C ARG A 54 -70.16 -23.32 18.62
N GLU A 55 -70.05 -22.98 19.90
CA GLU A 55 -69.23 -21.86 20.33
C GLU A 55 -67.73 -22.13 20.13
N VAL A 56 -67.29 -23.36 20.36
CA VAL A 56 -65.91 -23.80 20.07
C VAL A 56 -65.63 -23.72 18.57
N ASP A 57 -66.52 -24.23 17.72
CA ASP A 57 -66.35 -24.15 16.26
C ASP A 57 -66.27 -22.69 15.79
N HIS A 58 -67.16 -21.82 16.28
CA HIS A 58 -67.13 -20.40 15.95
C HIS A 58 -65.82 -19.72 16.42
N LYS A 59 -65.29 -20.09 17.59
CA LYS A 59 -63.99 -19.57 18.07
C LYS A 59 -62.84 -20.12 17.25
N LEU A 60 -62.87 -21.38 16.82
CA LEU A 60 -61.86 -21.97 15.96
C LEU A 60 -61.85 -21.31 14.58
N ASP A 61 -63.01 -21.04 13.98
CA ASP A 61 -63.12 -20.32 12.71
C ASP A 61 -62.54 -18.90 12.84
N LYS A 62 -62.86 -18.21 13.93
CA LYS A 62 -62.31 -16.88 14.22
C LYS A 62 -60.79 -16.93 14.41
N ILE A 63 -60.27 -17.90 15.18
CA ILE A 63 -58.83 -18.08 15.37
C ILE A 63 -58.16 -18.42 14.04
N SER A 64 -58.77 -19.25 13.21
CA SER A 64 -58.24 -19.60 11.89
C SER A 64 -58.15 -18.38 10.98
N ALA A 65 -59.19 -17.53 10.95
CA ALA A 65 -59.19 -16.28 10.22
C ALA A 65 -58.15 -15.28 10.75
N GLU A 66 -58.04 -15.14 12.06
CA GLU A 66 -57.07 -14.26 12.72
C GLU A 66 -55.62 -14.76 12.53
N LEU A 67 -55.40 -16.08 12.56
CA LEU A 67 -54.09 -16.69 12.34
C LEU A 67 -53.68 -16.56 10.86
N HIS A 68 -54.65 -16.61 9.94
CA HIS A 68 -54.42 -16.32 8.53
C HIS A 68 -54.08 -14.84 8.29
N SER A 69 -54.76 -13.90 8.99
CA SER A 69 -54.44 -12.47 8.91
C SER A 69 -53.11 -12.11 9.59
N GLN A 70 -52.73 -12.78 10.68
CA GLN A 70 -51.45 -12.56 11.36
C GLN A 70 -50.27 -13.21 10.63
N ARG A 71 -50.47 -14.33 9.92
CA ARG A 71 -49.43 -14.93 9.06
C ARG A 71 -49.17 -14.16 7.77
N GLN A 72 -49.95 -13.12 7.49
CA GLN A 72 -49.60 -12.11 6.50
C GLN A 72 -48.56 -11.13 7.05
N PHE A 73 -47.46 -11.64 7.62
CA PHE A 73 -46.17 -10.98 7.43
C PHE A 73 -45.87 -11.17 5.95
N THR A 74 -46.40 -10.26 5.13
CA THR A 74 -46.49 -10.48 3.69
C THR A 74 -45.10 -10.35 3.08
N LYS A 75 -44.93 -10.95 1.91
CA LYS A 75 -43.74 -10.71 1.09
C LYS A 75 -43.52 -9.21 0.86
N ASP A 76 -44.61 -8.44 0.76
CA ASP A 76 -44.58 -7.00 0.53
C ASP A 76 -44.04 -6.24 1.75
N ASP A 77 -44.42 -6.62 2.98
CA ASP A 77 -43.85 -6.04 4.21
C ASP A 77 -42.35 -6.32 4.33
N VAL A 78 -41.89 -7.51 3.92
CA VAL A 78 -40.46 -7.85 3.88
C VAL A 78 -39.72 -7.00 2.85
N ILE A 79 -40.32 -6.78 1.67
CA ILE A 79 -39.76 -5.93 0.63
C ILE A 79 -39.64 -4.50 1.15
N GLU A 80 -40.68 -3.96 1.79
CA GLU A 80 -40.66 -2.61 2.34
C GLU A 80 -39.59 -2.42 3.42
N LEU A 81 -39.41 -3.41 4.31
CA LEU A 81 -38.33 -3.39 5.32
C LEU A 81 -36.94 -3.46 4.68
N VAL A 82 -36.75 -4.26 3.64
CA VAL A 82 -35.47 -4.36 2.91
C VAL A 82 -35.19 -3.07 2.16
N ASP A 83 -36.17 -2.47 1.50
CA ASP A 83 -36.02 -1.20 0.79
C ASP A 83 -35.69 -0.07 1.77
N TYR A 84 -36.38 0.01 2.92
CA TYR A 84 -36.07 0.95 3.97
C TYR A 84 -34.64 0.77 4.51
N ALA A 85 -34.23 -0.47 4.76
CA ALA A 85 -32.88 -0.78 5.21
C ALA A 85 -31.84 -0.44 4.15
N ALA A 86 -32.12 -0.71 2.87
CA ALA A 86 -31.25 -0.38 1.75
C ALA A 86 -31.08 1.13 1.59
N GLU A 87 -32.16 1.90 1.70
CA GLU A 87 -32.11 3.36 1.63
C GLU A 87 -31.31 3.94 2.81
N LYS A 88 -31.57 3.47 4.04
CA LYS A 88 -30.81 3.92 5.21
C LYS A 88 -29.35 3.52 5.20
N LEU A 89 -29.03 2.31 4.75
CA LEU A 89 -27.64 1.89 4.57
C LEU A 89 -26.96 2.70 3.47
N GLY A 90 -27.62 2.91 2.33
CA GLY A 90 -27.12 3.72 1.23
C GLY A 90 -26.75 5.13 1.69
N ALA A 91 -27.68 5.83 2.34
CA ALA A 91 -27.44 7.16 2.88
C ALA A 91 -26.28 7.21 3.90
N THR A 92 -26.18 6.18 4.76
CA THR A 92 -25.11 6.09 5.76
C THR A 92 -23.74 5.82 5.13
N VAL A 93 -23.71 4.95 4.12
CA VAL A 93 -22.48 4.63 3.36
C VAL A 93 -22.02 5.85 2.58
N ASP A 94 -22.92 6.54 1.89
CA ASP A 94 -22.58 7.76 1.13
C ASP A 94 -22.02 8.85 2.06
N ALA A 95 -22.63 9.05 3.23
CA ALA A 95 -22.10 9.98 4.24
C ALA A 95 -20.68 9.60 4.70
N ARG A 96 -20.44 8.31 5.00
CA ARG A 96 -19.11 7.82 5.39
C ARG A 96 -18.08 7.94 4.27
N VAL A 97 -18.47 7.63 3.03
CA VAL A 97 -17.60 7.77 1.85
C VAL A 97 -17.26 9.23 1.62
N GLY A 98 -18.21 10.14 1.79
CA GLY A 98 -17.98 11.59 1.71
C GLY A 98 -16.92 12.07 2.71
N VAL A 99 -17.07 11.69 3.99
CA VAL A 99 -16.09 12.01 5.04
C VAL A 99 -14.72 11.41 4.73
N MET A 100 -14.67 10.12 4.36
CA MET A 100 -13.44 9.42 4.03
C MET A 100 -12.70 10.07 2.84
N LYS A 101 -13.43 10.49 1.79
CA LYS A 101 -12.83 11.20 0.64
C LYS A 101 -12.22 12.54 1.07
N ALA A 102 -12.90 13.29 1.92
CA ALA A 102 -12.39 14.56 2.43
C ALA A 102 -11.12 14.36 3.27
N GLU A 103 -11.12 13.36 4.16
CA GLU A 103 -9.97 13.02 5.00
C GLU A 103 -8.77 12.53 4.19
N ILE A 104 -8.99 11.64 3.22
CA ILE A 104 -7.93 11.18 2.30
C ILE A 104 -7.35 12.36 1.51
N THR A 105 -8.20 13.26 1.03
CA THR A 105 -7.75 14.44 0.27
C THR A 105 -6.88 15.36 1.13
N ALA A 106 -7.31 15.64 2.37
CA ALA A 106 -6.53 16.41 3.32
C ALA A 106 -5.18 15.75 3.63
N LEU A 107 -5.18 14.44 3.89
CA LEU A 107 -3.97 13.67 4.16
C LEU A 107 -3.00 13.68 2.96
N VAL A 108 -3.51 13.51 1.75
CA VAL A 108 -2.71 13.57 0.52
C VAL A 108 -2.12 14.96 0.35
N GLN A 109 -2.90 16.01 0.56
CA GLN A 109 -2.43 17.39 0.48
C GLN A 109 -1.28 17.65 1.47
N ASP A 110 -1.46 17.27 2.73
CA ASP A 110 -0.44 17.43 3.77
C ASP A 110 0.85 16.65 3.44
N ARG A 111 0.72 15.43 2.91
CA ARG A 111 1.88 14.60 2.51
C ARG A 111 2.59 15.15 1.28
N VAL A 112 1.85 15.67 0.31
CA VAL A 112 2.43 16.32 -0.87
C VAL A 112 3.15 17.60 -0.46
N GLU A 113 2.59 18.39 0.44
CA GLU A 113 3.23 19.61 0.93
C GLU A 113 4.50 19.30 1.73
N TYR A 114 4.44 18.30 2.63
CA TYR A 114 5.61 17.82 3.33
C TYR A 114 6.71 17.34 2.37
N LEU A 115 6.34 16.51 1.39
CA LEU A 115 7.27 16.00 0.38
C LEU A 115 7.88 17.14 -0.42
N LYS A 116 7.10 18.14 -0.82
CA LYS A 116 7.60 19.32 -1.53
C LYS A 116 8.64 20.07 -0.69
N ARG A 117 8.36 20.32 0.60
CA ARG A 117 9.30 20.98 1.51
C ARG A 117 10.60 20.18 1.67
N GLU A 118 10.50 18.85 1.78
CA GLU A 118 11.66 17.97 1.90
C GLU A 118 12.48 17.89 0.61
N VAL A 119 11.82 17.85 -0.54
CA VAL A 119 12.48 17.87 -1.86
C VAL A 119 13.18 19.21 -2.10
N ASP A 120 12.52 20.32 -1.80
CA ASP A 120 13.09 21.66 -1.90
C ASP A 120 14.30 21.80 -0.97
N SER A 121 14.21 21.33 0.29
CA SER A 121 15.31 21.38 1.25
C SER A 121 16.50 20.52 0.78
N PHE A 122 16.24 19.32 0.24
CA PHE A 122 17.25 18.46 -0.35
C PHE A 122 17.94 19.13 -1.54
N PHE A 123 17.19 19.76 -2.46
CA PHE A 123 17.77 20.45 -3.60
C PHE A 123 18.61 21.67 -3.18
N ILE A 124 18.14 22.45 -2.20
CA ILE A 124 18.90 23.59 -1.66
C ILE A 124 20.21 23.11 -1.03
N GLN A 125 20.16 22.11 -0.15
CA GLN A 125 21.35 21.53 0.48
C GLN A 125 22.30 20.95 -0.57
N ARG A 126 21.76 20.24 -1.57
CA ARG A 126 22.55 19.65 -2.64
C ARG A 126 23.24 20.70 -3.50
N GLN A 127 22.56 21.80 -3.83
CA GLN A 127 23.16 22.91 -4.57
C GLN A 127 24.27 23.59 -3.76
N GLN A 128 24.07 23.80 -2.46
CA GLN A 128 25.10 24.36 -1.57
C GLN A 128 26.32 23.44 -1.43
N ASP A 129 26.11 22.13 -1.35
CA ASP A 129 27.20 21.14 -1.34
C ASP A 129 27.95 21.13 -2.68
N LEU A 130 27.24 21.15 -3.80
CA LEU A 130 27.84 21.22 -5.13
C LEU A 130 28.66 22.50 -5.33
N ALA A 131 28.18 23.65 -4.83
CA ALA A 131 28.92 24.91 -4.88
C ALA A 131 30.22 24.83 -4.06
N ARG A 132 30.17 24.24 -2.85
CA ARG A 132 31.36 24.02 -2.00
C ARG A 132 32.35 23.05 -2.63
N GLU A 133 31.88 21.96 -3.24
CA GLU A 133 32.74 21.00 -3.95
C GLU A 133 33.39 21.63 -5.19
N ARG A 134 32.64 22.37 -6.01
CA ARG A 134 33.18 23.11 -7.17
C ARG A 134 34.26 24.10 -6.77
N ARG A 135 34.06 24.85 -5.68
CA ARG A 135 35.05 25.82 -5.20
C ARG A 135 36.36 25.15 -4.77
N ARG A 136 36.29 24.07 -3.99
CA ARG A 136 37.49 23.30 -3.56
C ARG A 136 38.24 22.70 -4.74
N LEU A 137 37.49 22.17 -5.71
CA LEU A 137 38.01 21.64 -6.96
C LEU A 137 38.75 22.71 -7.78
N ILE A 138 38.14 23.88 -7.98
CA ILE A 138 38.78 24.99 -8.72
C ILE A 138 40.08 25.40 -8.05
N ILE A 139 40.09 25.49 -6.71
CA ILE A 139 41.30 25.82 -5.94
C ILE A 139 42.38 24.76 -6.15
N ASN A 140 42.05 23.46 -6.06
CA ASN A 140 43.03 22.38 -6.25
C ASN A 140 43.62 22.37 -7.67
N ILE A 141 42.80 22.62 -8.69
CA ILE A 141 43.25 22.73 -10.07
C ILE A 141 44.16 23.95 -10.24
N LEU A 142 43.79 25.08 -9.66
CA LEU A 142 44.57 26.30 -9.73
C LEU A 142 45.94 26.10 -9.08
N ILE A 143 46.01 25.42 -7.92
CA ILE A 143 47.27 25.03 -7.27
C ILE A 143 48.11 24.13 -8.19
N ALA A 144 47.51 23.11 -8.81
CA ALA A 144 48.22 22.22 -9.72
C ALA A 144 48.78 22.93 -10.96
N VAL A 145 48.01 23.86 -11.54
CA VAL A 145 48.45 24.69 -12.67
C VAL A 145 49.60 25.60 -12.25
N VAL A 146 49.49 26.29 -11.11
CA VAL A 146 50.56 27.14 -10.59
C VAL A 146 51.83 26.32 -10.32
N ALA A 147 51.70 25.16 -9.69
CA ALA A 147 52.82 24.27 -9.42
C ALA A 147 53.50 23.78 -10.71
N SER A 148 52.72 23.46 -11.74
CA SER A 148 53.23 23.10 -13.06
C SER A 148 54.01 24.25 -13.71
N VAL A 149 53.49 25.49 -13.66
CA VAL A 149 54.17 26.67 -14.20
C VAL A 149 55.47 26.95 -13.45
N VAL A 150 55.46 26.87 -12.12
CA VAL A 150 56.66 27.05 -11.28
C VAL A 150 57.70 25.98 -11.60
N MET A 151 57.30 24.70 -11.73
CA MET A 151 58.19 23.61 -12.11
C MET A 151 58.78 23.81 -13.52
N GLY A 152 57.97 24.25 -14.48
CA GLY A 152 58.45 24.62 -15.81
C GLY A 152 59.50 25.73 -15.73
N GLY A 153 59.23 26.79 -14.98
CA GLY A 153 60.17 27.90 -14.76
C GLY A 153 61.48 27.47 -14.09
N LEU A 154 61.42 26.66 -13.04
CA LEU A 154 62.60 26.11 -12.37
C LEU A 154 63.44 25.22 -13.29
N SER A 155 62.78 24.40 -14.10
CA SER A 155 63.45 23.55 -15.08
C SER A 155 64.19 24.38 -16.14
N LEU A 156 63.59 25.48 -16.60
CA LEU A 156 64.25 26.43 -17.51
C LEU A 156 65.44 27.14 -16.86
N MET A 157 65.32 27.57 -15.61
CA MET A 157 66.44 28.17 -14.87
C MET A 157 67.59 27.18 -14.66
N TYR A 158 67.29 25.94 -14.29
CA TYR A 158 68.28 24.89 -14.10
C TYR A 158 69.06 24.61 -15.39
N HIS A 159 68.36 24.48 -16.53
CA HIS A 159 69.01 24.28 -17.82
C HIS A 159 69.85 25.49 -18.26
N ARG A 160 69.38 26.71 -18.00
CA ARG A 160 70.14 27.93 -18.31
C ARG A 160 71.41 28.08 -17.48
N ALA A 161 71.38 27.68 -16.21
CA ALA A 161 72.50 27.84 -15.28
C ALA A 161 73.59 26.76 -15.43
N LEU A 162 73.23 25.50 -15.72
CA LEU A 162 74.20 24.39 -15.77
C LEU A 162 74.71 24.04 -17.17
N LEU A 163 73.94 24.27 -18.24
CA LEU A 163 74.28 23.77 -19.59
C LEU A 163 74.74 24.85 -20.57
N GLY A 164 74.85 26.12 -20.14
CA GLY A 164 75.52 27.20 -20.88
C GLY A 164 74.85 27.68 -22.17
N GLY A 165 73.82 26.98 -22.66
CA GLY A 165 73.03 27.35 -23.83
C GLY A 165 71.69 26.62 -23.85
N MET A 166 70.63 27.35 -24.17
CA MET A 166 69.28 26.80 -24.26
C MET A 166 68.93 26.59 -25.73
N ASP A 167 69.01 25.35 -26.19
CA ASP A 167 68.48 25.00 -27.51
C ASP A 167 66.94 25.10 -27.50
N MET A 168 66.37 25.58 -28.61
CA MET A 168 64.93 25.83 -28.77
C MET A 168 64.13 24.53 -28.57
N TYR A 169 64.74 23.39 -28.88
CA TYR A 169 64.19 22.05 -28.62
C TYR A 169 64.08 21.71 -27.12
N SER A 170 65.06 22.10 -26.31
CA SER A 170 65.02 21.88 -24.85
C SER A 170 64.00 22.79 -24.17
N LEU A 171 63.90 24.05 -24.60
CA LEU A 171 62.84 24.98 -24.14
C LEU A 171 61.46 24.39 -24.43
N PHE A 172 61.24 23.92 -25.67
CA PHE A 172 59.97 23.32 -26.08
C PHE A 172 59.63 22.08 -25.23
N ARG A 173 60.59 21.18 -24.98
CA ARG A 173 60.36 19.98 -24.16
C ARG A 173 59.95 20.31 -22.74
N VAL A 174 60.61 21.28 -22.10
CA VAL A 174 60.30 21.68 -20.72
C VAL A 174 58.90 22.30 -20.62
N VAL A 175 58.56 23.21 -21.53
CA VAL A 175 57.24 23.84 -21.58
C VAL A 175 56.14 22.84 -21.92
N PHE A 176 56.39 21.94 -22.86
CA PHE A 176 55.46 20.87 -23.21
C PHE A 176 55.24 19.92 -22.03
N LEU A 177 56.30 19.54 -21.31
CA LEU A 177 56.22 18.66 -20.14
C LEU A 177 55.41 19.29 -19.01
N SER A 178 55.61 20.57 -18.72
CA SER A 178 54.84 21.25 -17.67
C SER A 178 53.36 21.34 -18.06
N LEU A 179 53.04 21.76 -19.28
CA LEU A 179 51.66 21.88 -19.75
C LEU A 179 50.94 20.52 -19.79
N SER A 180 51.59 19.51 -20.35
CA SER A 180 51.06 18.15 -20.46
C SER A 180 50.84 17.50 -19.08
N GLY A 181 51.79 17.67 -18.15
CA GLY A 181 51.66 17.22 -16.76
C GLY A 181 50.52 17.90 -16.01
N GLY A 182 50.40 19.23 -16.13
CA GLY A 182 49.31 19.98 -15.51
C GLY A 182 47.93 19.58 -16.05
N TYR A 183 47.84 19.34 -17.36
CA TYR A 183 46.61 18.87 -18.01
C TYR A 183 46.24 17.43 -17.59
N ALA A 184 47.22 16.53 -17.47
CA ALA A 184 46.98 15.16 -17.02
C ALA A 184 46.41 15.12 -15.58
N VAL A 185 46.96 15.94 -14.66
CA VAL A 185 46.44 16.07 -13.30
C VAL A 185 45.01 16.62 -13.30
N TYR A 186 44.73 17.64 -14.11
CA TYR A 186 43.38 18.17 -14.28
C TYR A 186 42.38 17.09 -14.74
N LEU A 187 42.77 16.26 -15.72
CA LEU A 187 41.92 15.17 -16.22
C LEU A 187 41.64 14.11 -15.16
N LEU A 188 42.65 13.68 -14.41
CA LEU A 188 42.48 12.70 -13.34
C LEU A 188 41.49 13.20 -12.28
N VAL A 189 41.64 14.45 -11.85
CA VAL A 189 40.73 15.07 -10.88
C VAL A 189 39.31 15.11 -11.44
N LYS A 190 39.13 15.59 -12.67
CA LYS A 190 37.81 15.66 -13.33
C LYS A 190 37.15 14.28 -13.46
N LEU A 191 37.92 13.23 -13.76
CA LEU A 191 37.42 11.86 -13.90
C LEU A 191 36.95 11.29 -12.55
N VAL A 192 37.74 11.47 -11.48
CA VAL A 192 37.37 11.06 -10.12
C VAL A 192 36.10 11.75 -9.65
N LEU A 193 35.96 13.04 -9.93
CA LEU A 193 34.78 13.82 -9.54
C LEU A 193 33.53 13.39 -10.29
N LYS A 194 33.66 13.16 -11.61
CA LYS A 194 32.56 12.63 -12.43
C LYS A 194 32.10 11.27 -11.90
N TYR A 195 33.05 10.39 -11.56
CA TYR A 195 32.76 9.09 -10.96
C TYR A 195 32.06 9.20 -9.60
N ARG A 196 32.51 10.11 -8.72
CA ARG A 196 31.91 10.33 -7.39
C ARG A 196 30.53 10.98 -7.46
N SER A 197 30.30 11.86 -8.44
CA SER A 197 29.03 12.58 -8.63
C SER A 197 27.89 11.73 -9.21
N MET A 198 28.19 10.53 -9.72
CA MET A 198 27.17 9.63 -10.23
C MET A 198 26.46 8.88 -9.11
N SER A 199 25.12 8.94 -9.11
CA SER A 199 24.29 8.12 -8.23
C SER A 199 24.53 6.63 -8.51
N GLU A 200 24.31 5.78 -7.51
CA GLU A 200 24.53 4.32 -7.62
C GLU A 200 23.83 3.71 -8.85
N HIS A 201 22.59 4.12 -9.15
CA HIS A 201 21.87 3.67 -10.36
C HIS A 201 22.50 4.14 -11.69
N LYS A 202 23.17 5.30 -11.72
CA LYS A 202 23.88 5.75 -12.93
C LYS A 202 25.17 4.98 -13.15
N LYS A 203 25.79 4.42 -12.10
CA LYS A 203 27.03 3.61 -12.22
C LYS A 203 26.77 2.35 -13.04
N ASP A 204 25.61 1.70 -12.84
CA ASP A 204 25.17 0.56 -13.65
C ASP A 204 24.81 0.96 -15.09
N MET A 205 24.19 2.14 -15.28
CA MET A 205 23.94 2.68 -16.62
C MET A 205 25.22 3.06 -17.37
N VAL A 206 26.31 3.45 -16.69
CA VAL A 206 27.62 3.67 -17.34
C VAL A 206 28.30 2.36 -17.69
N PHE A 207 28.07 1.31 -16.91
CA PHE A 207 28.48 -0.04 -17.29
C PHE A 207 27.76 -0.50 -18.56
N LEU A 208 26.45 -0.23 -18.67
CA LEU A 208 25.65 -0.48 -19.88
C LEU A 208 26.00 0.45 -21.05
N ALA A 209 26.28 1.73 -20.80
CA ALA A 209 26.63 2.71 -21.83
C ALA A 209 28.04 2.49 -22.39
N MET A 210 29.00 2.00 -21.57
CA MET A 210 30.29 1.50 -22.05
C MET A 210 30.13 0.29 -22.97
N LYS A 211 29.07 -0.51 -22.79
CA LYS A 211 28.79 -1.68 -23.63
C LYS A 211 28.16 -1.33 -24.98
N TYR A 212 27.43 -0.21 -25.10
CA TYR A 212 26.59 0.01 -26.30
C TYR A 212 26.70 1.34 -27.05
N TRP A 213 27.15 2.50 -26.50
CA TRP A 213 26.92 3.76 -27.25
C TRP A 213 27.84 4.97 -26.96
N GLY A 214 29.14 4.75 -26.76
CA GLY A 214 30.09 5.79 -26.32
C GLY A 214 30.86 6.60 -27.39
N VAL A 215 30.47 6.60 -28.67
CA VAL A 215 31.39 7.03 -29.75
C VAL A 215 31.30 8.51 -30.18
N LEU A 216 30.22 9.26 -29.88
CA LEU A 216 29.98 10.57 -30.54
C LEU A 216 29.56 11.73 -29.61
N ARG A 217 30.20 11.90 -28.45
CA ARG A 217 30.06 13.16 -27.67
C ARG A 217 31.41 13.81 -27.36
N PRO A 218 31.60 15.12 -27.66
CA PRO A 218 32.86 15.84 -27.44
C PRO A 218 33.27 16.00 -25.95
N GLU A 219 32.38 15.75 -24.99
CA GLU A 219 32.71 15.66 -23.54
C GLU A 219 32.88 14.21 -23.02
N SER A 220 33.00 13.23 -23.92
CA SER A 220 33.14 11.82 -23.55
C SER A 220 34.54 11.50 -23.01
N VAL A 221 34.60 10.52 -22.10
CA VAL A 221 35.86 9.99 -21.54
C VAL A 221 36.80 9.51 -22.64
N PHE A 222 36.27 9.06 -23.78
CA PHE A 222 37.03 8.65 -24.96
C PHE A 222 37.90 9.79 -25.53
N GLY A 223 37.38 11.02 -25.61
CA GLY A 223 38.16 12.18 -26.07
C GLY A 223 39.36 12.47 -25.17
N HIS A 224 39.20 12.30 -23.86
CA HIS A 224 40.31 12.45 -22.91
C HIS A 224 41.32 11.30 -22.99
N VAL A 225 40.88 10.05 -23.20
CA VAL A 225 41.76 8.90 -23.42
C VAL A 225 42.56 9.04 -24.72
N LEU A 226 41.90 9.45 -25.81
CA LEU A 226 42.57 9.72 -27.09
C LEU A 226 43.61 10.84 -26.94
N LEU A 227 43.27 11.91 -26.22
CA LEU A 227 44.20 13.00 -25.96
C LEU A 227 45.38 12.52 -25.11
N ILE A 228 45.16 11.71 -24.07
CA ILE A 228 46.25 11.08 -23.30
C ILE A 228 47.14 10.21 -24.20
N LEU A 229 46.58 9.41 -25.10
CA LEU A 229 47.35 8.62 -26.06
C LEU A 229 48.18 9.51 -27.00
N ILE A 230 47.61 10.60 -27.50
CA ILE A 230 48.33 11.59 -28.31
C ILE A 230 49.46 12.23 -27.49
N LEU A 231 49.20 12.60 -26.23
CA LEU A 231 50.17 13.19 -25.31
C LEU A 231 51.35 12.24 -25.04
N ILE A 232 51.05 10.94 -24.83
CA ILE A 232 52.05 9.88 -24.66
C ILE A 232 52.86 9.70 -25.93
N ALA A 233 52.22 9.72 -27.11
CA ALA A 233 52.93 9.65 -28.40
C ALA A 233 53.88 10.85 -28.59
N PHE A 234 53.44 12.06 -28.25
CA PHE A 234 54.29 13.25 -28.27
C PHE A 234 55.43 13.16 -27.24
N TYR A 235 55.17 12.63 -26.05
CA TYR A 235 56.18 12.43 -25.02
C TYR A 235 57.25 11.43 -25.49
N ALA A 236 56.84 10.30 -26.07
CA ALA A 236 57.73 9.31 -26.64
C ALA A 236 58.58 9.90 -27.78
N LEU A 237 57.96 10.68 -28.68
CA LEU A 237 58.67 11.35 -29.77
C LEU A 237 59.68 12.40 -29.27
N LEU A 238 59.35 13.14 -28.21
CA LEU A 238 60.23 14.18 -27.68
C LEU A 238 61.38 13.60 -26.85
N PHE A 239 61.16 12.57 -26.03
CA PHE A 239 62.20 12.02 -25.15
C PHE A 239 63.01 10.90 -25.82
N PHE A 240 62.37 10.04 -26.62
CA PHE A 240 62.98 8.86 -27.27
C PHE A 240 62.83 8.89 -28.81
N PRO A 241 63.22 9.97 -29.50
CA PRO A 241 62.97 10.11 -30.93
C PRO A 241 63.61 9.02 -31.79
N LEU A 242 64.81 8.55 -31.43
CA LEU A 242 65.55 7.52 -32.20
C LEU A 242 64.90 6.14 -32.11
N GLU A 243 64.34 5.78 -30.98
CA GLU A 243 63.65 4.50 -30.78
C GLU A 243 62.29 4.50 -31.48
N VAL A 244 61.55 5.61 -31.38
CA VAL A 244 60.26 5.80 -32.04
C VAL A 244 60.41 5.86 -33.56
N THR A 245 61.40 6.59 -34.08
CA THR A 245 61.66 6.67 -35.53
C THR A 245 62.20 5.36 -36.11
N ARG A 246 62.98 4.57 -35.34
CA ARG A 246 63.35 3.20 -35.72
C ARG A 246 62.16 2.26 -35.78
N MET A 247 61.22 2.35 -34.85
CA MET A 247 59.98 1.55 -34.88
C MET A 247 59.06 1.92 -36.06
N ILE A 248 59.04 3.18 -36.47
CA ILE A 248 58.24 3.69 -37.61
C ILE A 248 58.94 3.44 -38.96
N GLY A 249 60.25 3.19 -38.97
CA GLY A 249 61.02 2.77 -40.16
C GLY A 249 61.21 3.84 -41.24
N ASN A 250 60.96 5.12 -40.94
CA ASN A 250 61.00 6.19 -41.95
C ASN A 250 62.29 7.04 -41.84
N GLU A 251 63.20 6.87 -42.81
CA GLU A 251 64.50 7.57 -42.87
C GLU A 251 64.41 9.10 -43.00
N SER A 252 63.28 9.62 -43.51
CA SER A 252 63.07 11.07 -43.63
C SER A 252 62.84 11.75 -42.27
N LEU A 253 62.10 11.07 -41.37
CA LEU A 253 61.83 11.55 -40.01
C LEU A 253 63.10 11.50 -39.15
N ILE A 254 63.95 10.49 -39.35
CA ILE A 254 65.24 10.36 -38.65
C ILE A 254 66.14 11.57 -38.95
N ARG A 255 66.25 11.96 -40.23
CA ARG A 255 67.05 13.13 -40.66
C ARG A 255 66.48 14.46 -40.16
N TRP A 256 65.15 14.58 -40.11
CA TRP A 256 64.50 15.80 -39.61
C TRP A 256 64.72 15.98 -38.10
N VAL A 257 64.60 14.90 -37.31
CA VAL A 257 64.81 14.96 -35.86
C VAL A 257 66.29 15.12 -35.49
N SER A 258 67.22 14.55 -36.25
CA SER A 258 68.66 14.78 -36.04
C SER A 258 69.05 16.24 -36.32
N GLY A 259 68.47 16.87 -37.35
CA GLY A 259 68.68 18.27 -37.68
C GLY A 259 68.18 19.26 -36.59
N LEU A 260 67.08 18.92 -35.91
CA LEU A 260 66.52 19.73 -34.82
C LEU A 260 67.33 19.71 -33.51
N ARG A 261 68.20 18.71 -33.32
CA ARG A 261 69.06 18.59 -32.12
C ARG A 261 70.41 19.26 -32.28
N GLY A 262 70.70 19.88 -33.43
CA GLY A 262 71.99 20.51 -33.69
C GLY A 262 73.18 19.55 -33.63
N VAL A 263 72.95 18.24 -33.80
CA VAL A 263 74.03 17.25 -33.87
C VAL A 263 74.44 17.11 -35.33
N LYS A 264 75.63 17.62 -35.66
CA LYS A 264 76.36 17.18 -36.86
C LYS A 264 76.85 15.75 -36.66
#